data_AF-A0AAU8M0F4-F1
#
_entry.id   AF-A0AAU8M0F4-F1
#
_cell.length_a   1.000
_cell.length_b   1.000
_cell.length_c   1.000
_cell.angle_alpha   90.00
_cell.angle_beta   90.00
_cell.angle_gamma   90.00
#
_symmetry.space_group_name_H-M   'P 1'
#
loop_
_entity.id
_entity.type
_entity.pdbx_description
1 polymer ?
#
loop_
_entity_poly.entity_id
_entity_poly.type
_entity_poly.pdbx_seq_one_letter_code
_entity_poly.pdbx_strand_id
1 'polypeptide(L)'
;MKRKYIGLVMGLIASLLVTATSSFAEEQPELLSFKPSNLQWEKTKADFVAPEISTCAGCHPRQYEEWRGSMHFQSFQDPIYLGELNLAIKAVGKEVSKQCEGCHTPAAFVMGETAELDFDNLSPLAKAGVSCDVCHSIKRFTHWETPSHEPENGSYVLSPGRNDDSDPRGFVRTKYGPFPNYEGCGGGFHECVESPKHLTAELCAGCHHVYHYDKHFPYEFTYGEWKKSLYALNGIQCQDCHMVDIDTFKRSADEYIKPKRSEYHHYFNGANFLMYFLGKLRAEKEGDTKLAENFQQKYEMAVQRLQAAAEIEIDPIYNEEGNLYKIRVRVHNRRAGHNLPTSLTAVREMWLEVKITDKKTGKVLIQSGYVDEKGELAGDTHIFNTKGTDEHEIFQIDPWKVVSNAEVGLIPPKGYRDIVYTILYPPGEGHELDVHAKLRFRQASQKVAEKLLTSLPKGVDLNKWYGLTEIPAVPIVDMTETNTTMMTTGEPSKEPNLIDKLTTGWSHVPKSSAAKEEEKK
;
A
#
# COMPACT_ATOMS: atom_id res chain seq x y z
N MET A 1 -42.70 -10.75 -67.01
CA MET A 1 -42.38 -10.86 -68.46
C MET A 1 -41.06 -10.15 -68.71
N LYS A 2 -40.12 -10.83 -69.41
CA LYS A 2 -39.08 -10.35 -70.36
C LYS A 2 -38.75 -8.84 -70.40
N ARG A 3 -37.53 -8.34 -70.64
CA ARG A 3 -36.12 -8.82 -70.78
C ARG A 3 -35.28 -7.52 -70.93
N LYS A 4 -34.03 -7.53 -70.45
CA LYS A 4 -32.80 -6.78 -70.85
C LYS A 4 -32.93 -5.66 -71.91
N TYR A 5 -32.21 -4.54 -71.72
CA TYR A 5 -31.13 -4.10 -72.63
C TYR A 5 -30.11 -3.17 -71.93
N ILE A 6 -28.87 -3.34 -72.35
CA ILE A 6 -27.63 -2.67 -71.96
C ILE A 6 -27.54 -1.32 -72.69
N GLY A 7 -26.94 -0.31 -72.06
CA GLY A 7 -26.58 0.94 -72.72
C GLY A 7 -25.61 1.76 -71.87
N LEU A 8 -24.32 1.55 -72.11
CA LEU A 8 -23.20 2.33 -71.58
C LEU A 8 -23.15 3.69 -72.28
N VAL A 9 -23.26 4.81 -71.57
CA VAL A 9 -22.84 6.14 -72.06
C VAL A 9 -22.15 6.88 -70.93
N MET A 10 -20.85 7.09 -71.12
CA MET A 10 -19.99 8.00 -70.35
C MET A 10 -20.51 9.44 -70.51
N GLY A 11 -20.61 10.17 -69.40
CA GLY A 11 -20.93 11.59 -69.40
C GLY A 11 -20.43 12.25 -68.12
N LEU A 12 -19.29 12.95 -68.25
CA LEU A 12 -18.65 13.87 -67.32
C LEU A 12 -19.49 14.35 -66.13
N ILE A 13 -19.10 13.96 -64.90
CA ILE A 13 -19.43 14.71 -63.68
C ILE A 13 -18.13 15.40 -63.25
N ALA A 14 -18.13 16.72 -63.38
CA ALA A 14 -17.09 17.60 -62.89
C ALA A 14 -16.94 17.42 -61.37
N SER A 15 -15.72 17.11 -60.96
CA SER A 15 -15.24 17.10 -59.58
C SER A 15 -15.33 18.52 -58.98
N LEU A 16 -16.36 18.78 -58.18
CA LEU A 16 -16.27 19.76 -57.10
C LEU A 16 -15.72 19.05 -55.85
N LEU A 17 -14.40 19.12 -55.70
CA LEU A 17 -13.75 18.94 -54.40
C LEU A 17 -14.16 20.13 -53.53
N VAL A 18 -15.16 19.94 -52.68
CA VAL A 18 -15.32 20.76 -51.49
C VAL A 18 -14.26 20.30 -50.50
N THR A 19 -13.10 20.94 -50.53
CA THR A 19 -12.15 20.87 -49.43
C THR A 19 -12.74 21.65 -48.26
N ALA A 20 -13.56 20.98 -47.46
CA ALA A 20 -13.81 21.40 -46.09
C ALA A 20 -12.50 21.16 -45.32
N THR A 21 -11.61 22.15 -45.34
CA THR A 21 -10.52 22.24 -44.37
C THR A 21 -11.16 22.46 -43.00
N SER A 22 -11.39 21.38 -42.27
CA SER A 22 -11.74 21.44 -40.85
C SER A 22 -10.53 22.01 -40.10
N SER A 23 -10.57 23.31 -39.82
CA SER A 23 -9.63 24.02 -38.95
C SER A 23 -9.89 23.74 -37.47
N PHE A 24 -10.08 22.47 -37.11
CA PHE A 24 -10.20 21.98 -35.73
C PHE A 24 -9.58 20.59 -35.61
N ALA A 25 -8.33 20.44 -36.04
CA ALA A 25 -7.45 19.47 -35.39
C ALA A 25 -6.70 20.28 -34.32
N GLU A 26 -7.30 20.41 -33.15
CA GLU A 26 -6.55 20.79 -31.96
C GLU A 26 -5.43 19.75 -31.83
N GLU A 27 -4.16 20.16 -31.96
CA GLU A 27 -3.01 19.27 -31.77
C GLU A 27 -3.19 18.59 -30.41
N GLN A 28 -3.62 17.32 -30.42
CA GLN A 28 -3.69 16.54 -29.19
C GLN A 28 -2.24 16.42 -28.71
N PRO A 29 -1.91 16.92 -27.50
CA PRO A 29 -0.54 16.92 -27.03
C PRO A 29 0.03 15.49 -26.99
N GLU A 30 1.30 15.36 -27.37
CA GLU A 30 2.00 14.08 -27.41
C GLU A 30 1.99 13.43 -26.02
N LEU A 31 1.40 12.24 -25.92
CA LEU A 31 1.42 11.42 -24.71
C LEU A 31 2.62 10.49 -24.77
N LEU A 32 3.65 10.80 -23.99
CA LEU A 32 4.83 9.96 -23.84
C LEU A 32 4.54 8.79 -22.89
N SER A 33 4.95 7.58 -23.27
CA SER A 33 4.76 6.34 -22.49
C SER A 33 6.07 5.81 -21.93
N PHE A 34 6.02 5.29 -20.70
CA PHE A 34 7.21 4.91 -19.92
C PHE A 34 7.23 3.43 -19.49
N LYS A 35 6.82 2.53 -20.39
CA LYS A 35 6.79 1.07 -20.11
C LYS A 35 8.13 0.56 -19.53
N PRO A 36 8.11 -0.38 -18.58
CA PRO A 36 6.95 -1.12 -18.05
C PRO A 36 6.02 -0.33 -17.12
N SER A 37 6.36 0.90 -16.71
CA SER A 37 5.38 1.78 -16.04
C SER A 37 4.25 2.16 -17.02
N ASN A 38 3.02 2.12 -16.53
CA ASN A 38 1.83 2.61 -17.24
C ASN A 38 1.67 4.13 -17.17
N LEU A 39 2.64 4.81 -16.53
CA LEU A 39 2.70 6.25 -16.50
C LEU A 39 2.74 6.84 -17.91
N GLN A 40 1.91 7.85 -18.11
CA GLN A 40 1.90 8.67 -19.31
C GLN A 40 2.17 10.13 -18.94
N TRP A 41 2.86 10.85 -19.80
CA TRP A 41 3.11 12.27 -19.63
C TRP A 41 2.61 13.05 -20.84
N GLU A 42 1.71 14.00 -20.59
CA GLU A 42 1.31 15.02 -21.55
C GLU A 42 2.38 16.12 -21.55
N LYS A 43 3.34 16.00 -22.47
CA LYS A 43 4.47 16.92 -22.52
C LYS A 43 4.01 18.27 -23.06
N THR A 44 4.26 19.33 -22.28
CA THR A 44 3.98 20.72 -22.66
C THR A 44 5.20 21.58 -22.38
N LYS A 45 5.14 22.87 -22.71
CA LYS A 45 6.16 23.86 -22.33
C LYS A 45 6.17 24.12 -20.80
N ALA A 46 5.13 23.69 -20.06
CA ALA A 46 5.12 23.74 -18.61
C ALA A 46 5.87 22.53 -18.03
N ASP A 47 6.93 22.79 -17.27
CA ASP A 47 7.68 21.75 -16.56
C ASP A 47 7.25 21.58 -15.10
N PHE A 48 7.60 20.42 -14.54
CA PHE A 48 7.47 20.13 -13.12
C PHE A 48 8.41 21.00 -12.28
N VAL A 49 8.02 21.26 -11.04
CA VAL A 49 8.78 22.07 -10.08
C VAL A 49 8.95 21.35 -8.75
N ALA A 50 10.12 21.51 -8.14
CA ALA A 50 10.33 21.09 -6.76
C ALA A 50 9.49 21.99 -5.81
N PRO A 51 8.99 21.46 -4.68
CA PRO A 51 8.18 22.22 -3.74
C PRO A 51 9.06 23.09 -2.83
N GLU A 52 9.51 24.23 -3.34
CA GLU A 52 10.36 25.20 -2.65
C GLU A 52 9.55 26.44 -2.22
N ILE A 53 10.19 27.37 -1.48
CA ILE A 53 9.58 28.64 -1.07
C ILE A 53 9.14 29.47 -2.29
N SER A 54 9.91 29.40 -3.38
CA SER A 54 9.62 30.06 -4.65
C SER A 54 8.44 29.44 -5.42
N THR A 55 7.94 28.28 -4.99
CA THR A 55 6.87 27.53 -5.64
C THR A 55 5.77 27.17 -4.65
N CYS A 56 5.63 25.90 -4.26
CA CYS A 56 4.53 25.40 -3.44
C CYS A 56 4.65 25.82 -1.97
N ALA A 57 5.85 25.77 -1.39
CA ALA A 57 6.03 25.92 0.06
C ALA A 57 5.78 27.35 0.56
N GLY A 58 5.94 28.36 -0.31
CA GLY A 58 5.67 29.76 0.03
C GLY A 58 4.19 30.05 0.27
N CYS A 59 3.31 29.53 -0.60
CA CYS A 59 1.86 29.74 -0.50
C CYS A 59 1.12 28.66 0.31
N HIS A 60 1.67 27.44 0.37
CA HIS A 60 1.08 26.29 1.08
C HIS A 60 2.02 25.73 2.17
N PRO A 61 2.45 26.55 3.14
CA PRO A 61 3.45 26.15 4.12
C PRO A 61 2.98 25.00 5.02
N ARG A 62 1.68 24.95 5.34
CA ARG A 62 1.10 23.86 6.14
C ARG A 62 1.24 22.52 5.41
N GLN A 63 0.71 22.44 4.19
CA GLN A 63 0.71 21.21 3.38
C GLN A 63 2.14 20.76 3.06
N TYR A 64 3.05 21.71 2.80
CA TYR A 64 4.46 21.43 2.61
C TYR A 64 5.08 20.72 3.82
N GLU A 65 4.90 21.25 5.03
CA GLU A 65 5.43 20.61 6.24
C GLU A 65 4.76 19.25 6.51
N GLU A 66 3.45 19.13 6.28
CA GLU A 66 2.73 17.87 6.42
C GLU A 66 3.34 16.76 5.52
N TRP A 67 3.67 17.12 4.27
CA TRP A 67 4.26 16.25 3.26
C TRP A 67 5.75 15.98 3.48
N ARG A 68 6.54 16.98 3.89
CA ARG A 68 8.01 16.89 4.04
C ARG A 68 8.44 15.86 5.08
N GLY A 69 7.58 15.51 6.05
CA GLY A 69 7.83 14.40 6.97
C GLY A 69 7.29 13.04 6.50
N SER A 70 6.56 12.97 5.38
CA SER A 70 5.82 11.78 4.95
C SER A 70 6.68 10.75 4.21
N MET A 71 6.14 9.55 3.98
CA MET A 71 6.78 8.55 3.13
C MET A 71 6.78 8.92 1.65
N HIS A 72 5.84 9.77 1.21
CA HIS A 72 5.85 10.27 -0.16
C HIS A 72 7.07 11.17 -0.42
N PHE A 73 7.46 12.01 0.54
CA PHE A 73 8.71 12.78 0.48
C PHE A 73 9.95 11.86 0.46
N GLN A 74 9.93 10.80 1.28
CA GLN A 74 11.07 9.87 1.38
C GLN A 74 11.11 8.82 0.26
N SER A 75 10.11 8.77 -0.63
CA SER A 75 9.92 7.65 -1.56
C SER A 75 11.11 7.34 -2.48
N PHE A 76 11.96 8.33 -2.79
CA PHE A 76 13.19 8.13 -3.58
C PHE A 76 14.49 8.30 -2.77
N GLN A 77 14.36 8.49 -1.45
CA GLN A 77 15.47 8.65 -0.52
C GLN A 77 15.46 7.57 0.58
N ASP A 78 14.59 6.56 0.45
CA ASP A 78 14.45 5.43 1.35
C ASP A 78 15.54 4.38 1.05
N PRO A 79 16.46 4.09 1.98
CA PRO A 79 17.56 3.16 1.74
C PRO A 79 17.10 1.70 1.60
N ILE A 80 15.95 1.32 2.16
CA ILE A 80 15.35 0.00 1.95
C ILE A 80 14.89 -0.14 0.50
N TYR A 81 14.16 0.85 0.00
CA TYR A 81 13.76 0.92 -1.41
C TYR A 81 14.97 0.95 -2.34
N LEU A 82 15.98 1.78 -2.05
CA LEU A 82 17.16 1.91 -2.90
C LEU A 82 17.98 0.61 -2.97
N GLY A 83 18.07 -0.12 -1.85
CA GLY A 83 18.65 -1.46 -1.82
C GLY A 83 17.88 -2.44 -2.70
N GLU A 84 16.55 -2.44 -2.61
CA GLU A 84 15.67 -3.29 -3.43
C GLU A 84 15.80 -2.97 -4.92
N LEU A 85 15.77 -1.69 -5.28
CA LEU A 85 15.97 -1.21 -6.65
C LEU A 85 17.31 -1.69 -7.23
N ASN A 86 18.40 -1.58 -6.46
CA ASN A 86 19.71 -2.01 -6.90
C ASN A 86 19.79 -3.53 -7.10
N LEU A 87 19.15 -4.32 -6.22
CA LEU A 87 19.05 -5.77 -6.40
C LEU A 87 18.22 -6.14 -7.62
N ALA A 88 17.10 -5.46 -7.87
CA ALA A 88 16.27 -5.66 -9.05
C ALA A 88 17.08 -5.40 -10.33
N ILE A 89 17.76 -4.25 -10.41
CA ILE A 89 18.58 -3.87 -11.57
C ILE A 89 19.68 -4.89 -11.83
N LYS A 90 20.36 -5.37 -10.77
CA LYS A 90 21.39 -6.41 -10.89
C LYS A 90 20.83 -7.76 -11.37
N ALA A 91 19.60 -8.09 -10.98
CA ALA A 91 18.98 -9.37 -11.29
C ALA A 91 18.37 -9.41 -12.69
N VAL A 92 17.65 -8.37 -13.11
CA VAL A 92 16.84 -8.38 -14.34
C VAL A 92 17.14 -7.22 -15.31
N GLY A 93 18.11 -6.38 -14.98
CA GLY A 93 18.55 -5.26 -15.82
C GLY A 93 17.87 -3.94 -15.51
N LYS A 94 18.44 -2.84 -16.04
CA LYS A 94 18.06 -1.46 -15.70
C LYS A 94 16.61 -1.11 -16.09
N GLU A 95 16.05 -1.72 -17.12
CA GLU A 95 14.68 -1.42 -17.59
C GLU A 95 13.60 -1.62 -16.52
N VAL A 96 13.84 -2.50 -15.54
CA VAL A 96 12.92 -2.69 -14.40
C VAL A 96 12.76 -1.43 -13.55
N SER A 97 13.78 -0.55 -13.51
CA SER A 97 13.75 0.66 -12.69
C SER A 97 12.60 1.57 -13.04
N LYS A 98 12.22 1.61 -14.33
CA LYS A 98 11.10 2.44 -14.83
C LYS A 98 9.79 2.14 -14.12
N GLN A 99 9.54 0.88 -13.76
CA GLN A 99 8.37 0.50 -12.97
C GLN A 99 8.40 1.16 -11.58
N CYS A 100 9.56 1.10 -10.92
CA CYS A 100 9.78 1.65 -9.60
C CYS A 100 9.71 3.19 -9.61
N GLU A 101 10.45 3.82 -10.52
CA GLU A 101 10.59 5.28 -10.63
C GLU A 101 9.26 5.97 -10.98
N GLY A 102 8.42 5.30 -11.78
CA GLY A 102 7.06 5.76 -12.08
C GLY A 102 6.13 5.87 -10.87
N CYS A 103 6.49 5.28 -9.72
CA CYS A 103 5.77 5.43 -8.46
C CYS A 103 6.58 6.15 -7.38
N HIS A 104 7.91 6.04 -7.39
CA HIS A 104 8.79 6.57 -6.33
C HIS A 104 9.37 7.95 -6.64
N THR A 105 9.48 8.36 -7.90
CA THR A 105 9.92 9.73 -8.27
C THR A 105 9.32 10.18 -9.62
N PRO A 106 7.98 10.17 -9.76
CA PRO A 106 7.35 10.18 -11.09
C PRO A 106 7.69 11.42 -11.92
N ALA A 107 7.78 12.59 -11.29
CA ALA A 107 8.10 13.84 -11.98
C ALA A 107 9.54 13.84 -12.53
N ALA A 108 10.54 13.50 -11.70
CA ALA A 108 11.92 13.44 -12.14
C ALA A 108 12.16 12.34 -13.18
N PHE A 109 11.42 11.22 -13.05
CA PHE A 109 11.45 10.12 -13.99
C PHE A 109 11.01 10.53 -15.39
N VAL A 110 9.84 11.18 -15.54
CA VAL A 110 9.35 11.58 -16.87
C VAL A 110 10.19 12.71 -17.49
N MET A 111 10.85 13.52 -16.64
CA MET A 111 11.82 14.53 -17.07
C MET A 111 13.18 13.93 -17.49
N GLY A 112 13.40 12.64 -17.28
CA GLY A 112 14.64 11.94 -17.63
C GLY A 112 15.79 12.17 -16.65
N GLU A 113 15.54 12.81 -15.50
CA GLU A 113 16.59 13.14 -14.52
C GLU A 113 17.13 11.90 -13.79
N THR A 114 16.38 10.80 -13.82
CA THR A 114 16.77 9.55 -13.18
C THR A 114 17.36 8.53 -14.16
N ALA A 115 17.57 8.92 -15.42
CA ALA A 115 18.09 8.03 -16.45
C ALA A 115 19.39 7.35 -16.06
N GLU A 116 20.28 8.00 -15.31
CA GLU A 116 21.55 7.42 -14.83
C GLU A 116 21.55 6.94 -13.37
N LEU A 117 20.46 7.19 -12.62
CA LEU A 117 20.36 6.89 -11.18
C LEU A 117 21.58 7.38 -10.37
N ASP A 118 22.01 8.62 -10.63
CA ASP A 118 23.12 9.24 -9.93
C ASP A 118 22.67 9.80 -8.56
N PHE A 119 22.77 8.96 -7.52
CA PHE A 119 22.37 9.32 -6.17
C PHE A 119 23.28 10.36 -5.50
N ASP A 120 24.50 10.61 -6.02
CA ASP A 120 25.37 11.68 -5.51
C ASP A 120 24.89 13.07 -5.98
N ASN A 121 24.22 13.14 -7.13
CA ASN A 121 23.83 14.40 -7.78
C ASN A 121 22.32 14.52 -8.07
N LEU A 122 21.47 13.96 -7.20
CA LEU A 122 20.02 14.12 -7.36
C LEU A 122 19.59 15.59 -7.31
N SER A 123 18.79 15.98 -8.30
CA SER A 123 18.12 17.29 -8.33
C SER A 123 17.16 17.47 -7.15
N PRO A 124 16.76 18.71 -6.83
CA PRO A 124 15.68 18.95 -5.87
C PRO A 124 14.36 18.24 -6.23
N LEU A 125 14.05 18.11 -7.52
CA LEU A 125 12.83 17.44 -8.00
C LEU A 125 12.90 15.92 -7.74
N ALA A 126 14.03 15.29 -8.05
CA ALA A 126 14.24 13.87 -7.80
C ALA A 126 14.22 13.53 -6.30
N LYS A 127 14.83 14.38 -5.47
CA LYS A 127 14.80 14.25 -4.00
C LYS A 127 13.40 14.40 -3.42
N ALA A 128 12.51 15.15 -4.07
CA ALA A 128 11.14 15.32 -3.62
C ALA A 128 10.29 14.04 -3.79
N GLY A 129 10.71 13.06 -4.59
CA GLY A 129 9.97 11.82 -4.78
C GLY A 129 8.53 12.07 -5.26
N VAL A 130 7.54 11.52 -4.57
CA VAL A 130 6.11 11.81 -4.80
C VAL A 130 5.75 13.17 -4.21
N SER A 131 5.99 14.24 -4.97
CA SER A 131 5.80 15.64 -4.54
C SER A 131 4.38 16.15 -4.76
N CYS A 132 4.11 17.39 -4.30
CA CYS A 132 2.86 18.11 -4.58
C CYS A 132 2.54 18.12 -6.07
N ASP A 133 3.58 18.32 -6.89
CA ASP A 133 3.48 18.48 -8.33
C ASP A 133 3.28 17.17 -9.09
N VAL A 134 3.42 16.03 -8.41
CA VAL A 134 3.05 14.71 -8.94
C VAL A 134 1.54 14.56 -8.82
N CYS A 135 1.01 14.51 -7.59
CA CYS A 135 -0.41 14.24 -7.36
C CYS A 135 -1.31 15.31 -7.99
N HIS A 136 -0.96 16.60 -7.83
CA HIS A 136 -1.75 17.70 -8.38
C HIS A 136 -1.52 17.95 -9.87
N SER A 137 -0.72 17.12 -10.55
CA SER A 137 -0.61 17.11 -12.01
C SER A 137 -1.26 15.88 -12.64
N ILE A 138 -1.90 15.01 -11.86
CA ILE A 138 -2.66 13.88 -12.40
C ILE A 138 -3.95 14.41 -13.06
N LYS A 139 -3.93 14.53 -14.39
CA LYS A 139 -5.06 15.05 -15.18
C LYS A 139 -6.18 14.02 -15.32
N ARG A 140 -5.81 12.76 -15.56
CA ARG A 140 -6.75 11.64 -15.68
C ARG A 140 -6.10 10.31 -15.33
N PHE A 141 -6.94 9.33 -15.01
CA PHE A 141 -6.52 7.94 -14.82
C PHE A 141 -6.57 7.18 -16.13
N THR A 142 -5.68 6.20 -16.28
CA THR A 142 -5.60 5.29 -17.44
C THR A 142 -5.87 3.84 -17.05
N HIS A 143 -6.49 3.61 -15.89
CA HIS A 143 -6.75 2.27 -15.33
C HIS A 143 -7.43 1.32 -16.33
N TRP A 144 -8.36 1.81 -17.16
CA TRP A 144 -9.03 0.95 -18.15
C TRP A 144 -8.18 0.65 -19.39
N GLU A 145 -7.07 1.36 -19.60
CA GLU A 145 -6.13 1.15 -20.72
C GLU A 145 -5.10 0.07 -20.41
N THR A 146 -5.10 -0.44 -19.18
CA THR A 146 -4.15 -1.46 -18.72
C THR A 146 -4.57 -2.86 -19.18
N PRO A 147 -3.65 -3.84 -19.26
CA PRO A 147 -4.01 -5.21 -19.62
C PRO A 147 -5.04 -5.86 -18.69
N SER A 148 -5.06 -5.47 -17.41
CA SER A 148 -6.04 -5.95 -16.44
C SER A 148 -7.38 -5.20 -16.45
N HIS A 149 -7.48 -4.09 -17.20
CA HIS A 149 -8.58 -3.11 -17.10
C HIS A 149 -8.82 -2.59 -15.67
N GLU A 150 -7.79 -2.64 -14.83
CA GLU A 150 -7.76 -2.18 -13.44
C GLU A 150 -6.56 -1.23 -13.23
N PRO A 151 -6.52 -0.47 -12.12
CA PRO A 151 -5.35 0.34 -11.80
C PRO A 151 -4.10 -0.53 -11.61
N GLU A 152 -3.01 -0.18 -12.28
CA GLU A 152 -1.71 -0.85 -12.12
C GLU A 152 -0.53 0.06 -12.48
N ASN A 153 0.60 -0.12 -11.79
CA ASN A 153 1.95 0.33 -12.19
C ASN A 153 2.04 1.76 -12.76
N GLY A 154 1.41 2.74 -12.14
CA GLY A 154 1.45 4.15 -12.56
C GLY A 154 0.40 4.53 -13.61
N SER A 155 -0.72 3.79 -13.74
CA SER A 155 -1.79 4.02 -14.73
C SER A 155 -2.55 5.36 -14.59
N TYR A 156 -1.88 6.46 -14.91
CA TYR A 156 -2.41 7.81 -14.97
C TYR A 156 -1.61 8.69 -15.94
N VAL A 157 -2.19 9.85 -16.30
CA VAL A 157 -1.54 10.88 -17.12
C VAL A 157 -1.13 12.05 -16.24
N LEU A 158 0.16 12.38 -16.25
CA LEU A 158 0.67 13.62 -15.69
C LEU A 158 0.59 14.75 -16.72
N SER A 159 0.18 15.94 -16.26
CA SER A 159 0.12 17.17 -17.03
C SER A 159 0.34 18.34 -16.06
N PRO A 160 1.58 18.86 -15.94
CA PRO A 160 1.90 19.97 -15.03
C PRO A 160 1.34 21.33 -15.49
N GLY A 161 0.85 21.40 -16.72
CA GLY A 161 0.26 22.58 -17.33
C GLY A 161 -0.13 22.34 -18.78
N ARG A 162 -0.48 23.43 -19.47
CA ARG A 162 -0.87 23.46 -20.88
C ARG A 162 -0.09 24.53 -21.62
N ASN A 163 0.13 24.32 -22.92
CA ASN A 163 0.66 25.37 -23.79
C ASN A 163 -0.38 26.50 -23.90
N ASP A 164 0.12 27.73 -23.91
CA ASP A 164 -0.70 28.93 -24.10
C ASP A 164 0.17 30.05 -24.66
N ASP A 165 0.04 30.30 -25.96
CA ASP A 165 0.83 31.34 -26.62
C ASP A 165 0.37 32.77 -26.26
N SER A 166 -0.76 32.91 -25.56
CA SER A 166 -1.20 34.21 -25.00
C SER A 166 -0.51 34.54 -23.66
N ASP A 167 0.01 33.53 -22.94
CA ASP A 167 0.84 33.75 -21.76
C ASP A 167 2.27 34.12 -22.22
N PRO A 168 2.92 35.16 -21.65
CA PRO A 168 4.29 35.54 -22.01
C PRO A 168 5.33 34.41 -21.86
N ARG A 169 5.05 33.41 -21.03
CA ARG A 169 5.90 32.22 -20.84
C ARG A 169 5.67 31.16 -21.94
N GLY A 170 4.61 31.29 -22.72
CA GLY A 170 4.14 30.32 -23.70
C GLY A 170 3.38 29.13 -23.10
N PHE A 171 3.09 29.17 -21.80
CA PHE A 171 2.37 28.11 -21.09
C PHE A 171 1.73 28.62 -19.81
N VAL A 172 0.75 27.86 -19.33
CA VAL A 172 0.11 28.05 -18.03
C VAL A 172 0.25 26.77 -17.22
N ARG A 173 0.78 26.88 -15.99
CA ARG A 173 0.79 25.75 -15.06
C ARG A 173 -0.61 25.47 -14.56
N THR A 174 -0.94 24.21 -14.35
CA THR A 174 -2.25 23.79 -13.87
C THR A 174 -2.09 22.82 -12.71
N LYS A 175 -2.95 22.97 -11.70
CA LYS A 175 -3.04 22.03 -10.57
C LYS A 175 -4.46 21.52 -10.42
N TYR A 176 -4.60 20.20 -10.43
CA TYR A 176 -5.87 19.51 -10.29
C TYR A 176 -6.15 19.24 -8.82
N GLY A 177 -7.39 19.45 -8.37
CA GLY A 177 -7.72 19.23 -6.97
C GLY A 177 -9.21 19.23 -6.70
N PRO A 178 -9.62 19.03 -5.44
CA PRO A 178 -11.04 18.91 -5.08
C PRO A 178 -11.78 20.24 -4.99
N PHE A 179 -11.09 21.37 -5.22
CA PHE A 179 -11.66 22.70 -5.08
C PHE A 179 -12.03 23.28 -6.45
N PRO A 180 -13.18 23.96 -6.57
CA PRO A 180 -13.52 24.71 -7.77
C PRO A 180 -12.50 25.83 -7.99
N ASN A 181 -12.33 26.22 -9.25
CA ASN A 181 -11.55 27.39 -9.59
C ASN A 181 -12.22 28.65 -9.01
N TYR A 182 -11.44 29.59 -8.51
CA TYR A 182 -11.92 30.88 -8.00
C TYR A 182 -10.95 31.99 -8.40
N GLU A 183 -11.44 33.24 -8.40
CA GLU A 183 -10.62 34.39 -8.78
C GLU A 183 -9.39 34.52 -7.87
N GLY A 184 -8.21 34.57 -8.48
CA GLY A 184 -6.93 34.63 -7.76
C GLY A 184 -6.38 33.28 -7.29
N CYS A 185 -7.02 32.14 -7.62
CA CYS A 185 -6.47 30.82 -7.31
C CYS A 185 -5.08 30.64 -7.92
N GLY A 186 -4.16 30.06 -7.13
CA GLY A 186 -2.77 29.86 -7.50
C GLY A 186 -1.93 31.13 -7.66
N GLY A 187 -2.47 32.32 -7.34
CA GLY A 187 -1.71 33.57 -7.21
C GLY A 187 -0.90 33.98 -8.45
N GLY A 188 -1.35 33.59 -9.65
CA GLY A 188 -0.63 33.81 -10.92
C GLY A 188 0.49 32.81 -11.21
N PHE A 189 0.81 31.90 -10.28
CA PHE A 189 1.78 30.83 -10.49
C PHE A 189 1.18 29.65 -11.26
N HIS A 190 -0.02 29.21 -10.88
CA HIS A 190 -0.76 28.14 -11.56
C HIS A 190 -2.27 28.44 -11.61
N GLU A 191 -2.98 27.84 -12.56
CA GLU A 191 -4.44 27.75 -12.56
C GLU A 191 -4.91 26.56 -11.71
N CYS A 192 -6.10 26.67 -11.15
CA CYS A 192 -6.73 25.60 -10.37
C CYS A 192 -7.82 24.94 -11.22
N VAL A 193 -7.76 23.61 -11.35
CA VAL A 193 -8.77 22.84 -12.08
C VAL A 193 -9.45 21.88 -11.12
N GLU A 194 -10.76 22.01 -11.00
CA GLU A 194 -11.55 21.09 -10.21
C GLU A 194 -11.49 19.69 -10.82
N SER A 195 -11.20 18.71 -9.97
CA SER A 195 -11.10 17.32 -10.36
C SER A 195 -11.78 16.47 -9.30
N PRO A 196 -13.03 16.03 -9.55
CA PRO A 196 -13.72 15.08 -8.68
C PRO A 196 -12.93 13.78 -8.48
N LYS A 197 -12.02 13.46 -9.41
CA LYS A 197 -11.13 12.29 -9.32
C LYS A 197 -10.18 12.35 -8.12
N HIS A 198 -9.81 13.56 -7.68
CA HIS A 198 -8.96 13.75 -6.50
C HIS A 198 -9.68 13.42 -5.18
N LEU A 199 -10.99 13.14 -5.24
CA LEU A 199 -11.82 12.72 -4.11
C LEU A 199 -12.01 11.21 -4.01
N THR A 200 -11.32 10.45 -4.86
CA THR A 200 -11.55 9.00 -5.01
C THR A 200 -10.26 8.24 -4.75
N ALA A 201 -10.37 7.00 -4.27
CA ALA A 201 -9.24 6.11 -4.01
C ALA A 201 -8.41 5.81 -5.26
N GLU A 202 -8.99 5.97 -6.44
CA GLU A 202 -8.35 5.85 -7.76
C GLU A 202 -7.14 6.79 -7.90
N LEU A 203 -7.13 7.93 -7.19
CA LEU A 203 -5.95 8.81 -7.11
C LEU A 203 -4.71 8.06 -6.58
N CYS A 204 -4.91 7.15 -5.63
CA CYS A 204 -3.84 6.36 -5.00
C CYS A 204 -3.57 5.05 -5.77
N ALA A 205 -4.57 4.55 -6.51
CA ALA A 205 -4.60 3.21 -7.06
C ALA A 205 -3.51 2.94 -8.10
N GLY A 206 -3.08 3.96 -8.85
CA GLY A 206 -2.00 3.82 -9.82
C GLY A 206 -0.70 3.35 -9.18
N CYS A 207 -0.38 3.78 -7.96
CA CYS A 207 0.85 3.40 -7.26
C CYS A 207 0.62 2.31 -6.20
N HIS A 208 -0.59 2.22 -5.64
CA HIS A 208 -0.93 1.25 -4.57
C HIS A 208 -1.61 -0.03 -5.08
N HIS A 209 -1.36 -0.37 -6.34
CA HIS A 209 -1.79 -1.60 -6.98
C HIS A 209 -0.69 -2.00 -7.98
N VAL A 210 0.18 -2.93 -7.58
CA VAL A 210 1.45 -3.20 -8.27
C VAL A 210 1.46 -4.60 -8.83
N TYR A 211 1.76 -4.68 -10.12
CA TYR A 211 1.80 -5.92 -10.90
C TYR A 211 3.23 -6.18 -11.36
N HIS A 212 3.62 -7.43 -11.44
CA HIS A 212 4.91 -7.85 -11.98
C HIS A 212 5.12 -7.30 -13.40
N TYR A 213 6.28 -6.69 -13.68
CA TYR A 213 6.52 -5.92 -14.91
C TYR A 213 6.31 -6.71 -16.22
N ASP A 214 6.64 -8.00 -16.25
CA ASP A 214 6.51 -8.88 -17.42
C ASP A 214 5.44 -9.96 -17.24
N LYS A 215 5.41 -10.65 -16.09
CA LYS A 215 4.48 -11.75 -15.79
C LYS A 215 3.09 -11.29 -15.40
N HIS A 216 2.90 -9.99 -15.16
CA HIS A 216 1.60 -9.39 -14.85
C HIS A 216 0.88 -10.02 -13.64
N PHE A 217 1.64 -10.45 -12.63
CA PHE A 217 1.08 -10.98 -11.39
C PHE A 217 0.93 -9.86 -10.33
N PRO A 218 -0.23 -9.67 -9.69
CA PRO A 218 -0.40 -8.66 -8.65
C PRO A 218 0.24 -9.10 -7.33
N TYR A 219 1.50 -8.72 -7.12
CA TYR A 219 2.20 -9.01 -5.86
C TYR A 219 1.94 -7.96 -4.77
N GLU A 220 1.44 -6.76 -5.12
CA GLU A 220 0.84 -5.82 -4.17
C GLU A 220 -0.57 -5.43 -4.62
N PHE A 221 -1.59 -5.87 -3.88
CA PHE A 221 -2.99 -5.76 -4.30
C PHE A 221 -3.84 -4.78 -3.46
N THR A 222 -3.21 -3.82 -2.77
CA THR A 222 -3.84 -2.96 -1.74
C THR A 222 -5.14 -2.29 -2.21
N TYR A 223 -5.15 -1.65 -3.38
CA TYR A 223 -6.38 -1.05 -3.91
C TYR A 223 -7.47 -2.09 -4.16
N GLY A 224 -7.12 -3.25 -4.73
CA GLY A 224 -8.06 -4.32 -5.00
C GLY A 224 -8.64 -4.95 -3.72
N GLU A 225 -7.86 -5.00 -2.64
CA GLU A 225 -8.33 -5.40 -1.31
C GLU A 225 -9.34 -4.38 -0.75
N TRP A 226 -9.02 -3.09 -0.84
CA TRP A 226 -9.95 -2.02 -0.44
C TRP A 226 -11.22 -2.02 -1.26
N LYS A 227 -11.12 -2.14 -2.58
CA LYS A 227 -12.27 -2.14 -3.52
C LYS A 227 -13.30 -3.22 -3.18
N LYS A 228 -12.84 -4.35 -2.63
CA LYS A 228 -13.68 -5.49 -2.21
C LYS A 228 -14.19 -5.39 -0.77
N SER A 229 -13.85 -4.31 -0.05
CA SER A 229 -14.14 -4.16 1.38
C SER A 229 -15.48 -3.49 1.67
N LEU A 230 -15.93 -3.61 2.92
CA LEU A 230 -17.05 -2.82 3.45
C LEU A 230 -16.78 -1.31 3.41
N TYR A 231 -15.52 -0.89 3.43
CA TYR A 231 -15.15 0.52 3.39
C TYR A 231 -15.45 1.14 2.03
N ALA A 232 -15.04 0.47 0.95
CA ALA A 232 -15.38 0.89 -0.40
C ALA A 232 -16.90 0.87 -0.63
N LEU A 233 -17.60 -0.15 -0.13
CA LEU A 233 -19.06 -0.24 -0.22
C LEU A 233 -19.78 0.93 0.48
N ASN A 234 -19.25 1.38 1.63
CA ASN A 234 -19.76 2.55 2.35
C ASN A 234 -19.16 3.88 1.83
N GLY A 235 -18.43 3.84 0.71
CA GLY A 235 -17.87 5.02 0.06
C GLY A 235 -16.68 5.65 0.80
N ILE A 236 -16.13 5.02 1.84
CA ILE A 236 -14.90 5.47 2.52
C ILE A 236 -13.69 5.26 1.60
N GLN A 237 -13.00 6.35 1.30
CA GLN A 237 -11.86 6.41 0.39
C GLN A 237 -10.53 6.31 1.14
N CYS A 238 -9.41 6.11 0.43
CA CYS A 238 -8.08 6.09 1.03
C CYS A 238 -7.77 7.39 1.80
N GLN A 239 -8.14 8.53 1.24
CA GLN A 239 -7.92 9.86 1.83
C GLN A 239 -8.65 10.01 3.17
N ASP A 240 -9.84 9.40 3.31
CA ASP A 240 -10.68 9.53 4.50
C ASP A 240 -9.98 8.96 5.76
N CYS A 241 -9.02 8.04 5.57
CA CYS A 241 -8.26 7.42 6.65
C CYS A 241 -6.78 7.83 6.68
N HIS A 242 -6.13 8.04 5.53
CA HIS A 242 -4.67 8.28 5.44
C HIS A 242 -4.27 9.76 5.34
N MET A 243 -5.23 10.64 5.04
CA MET A 243 -5.00 12.08 4.97
C MET A 243 -5.65 12.81 6.15
N VAL A 244 -5.61 12.23 7.35
CA VAL A 244 -6.27 12.76 8.56
C VAL A 244 -5.45 12.46 9.82
N ASP A 245 -5.82 13.09 10.93
CA ASP A 245 -5.31 12.75 12.27
C ASP A 245 -5.82 11.38 12.78
N ILE A 246 -5.37 10.96 13.96
CA ILE A 246 -5.69 9.65 14.52
C ILE A 246 -7.17 9.51 14.92
N ASP A 247 -7.79 10.58 15.43
CA ASP A 247 -9.16 10.54 15.93
C ASP A 247 -10.16 10.51 14.78
N THR A 248 -9.91 11.32 13.75
CA THR A 248 -10.67 11.30 12.50
C THR A 248 -10.51 9.96 11.80
N PHE A 249 -9.31 9.38 11.76
CA PHE A 249 -9.09 8.03 11.24
C PHE A 249 -9.95 7.00 11.97
N LYS A 250 -9.96 6.99 13.31
CA LYS A 250 -10.76 6.04 14.09
C LYS A 250 -12.25 6.19 13.79
N ARG A 251 -12.76 7.44 13.79
CA ARG A 251 -14.16 7.75 13.47
C ARG A 251 -14.54 7.29 12.05
N SER A 252 -13.74 7.62 11.05
CA SER A 252 -13.98 7.18 9.67
C SER A 252 -13.91 5.65 9.54
N ALA A 253 -13.02 5.00 10.29
CA ALA A 253 -12.82 3.56 10.20
C ALA A 253 -13.86 2.71 10.97
N ASP A 254 -14.44 3.25 12.05
CA ASP A 254 -15.45 2.57 12.86
C ASP A 254 -16.88 2.90 12.42
N GLU A 255 -17.15 4.16 12.07
CA GLU A 255 -18.51 4.66 11.81
C GLU A 255 -18.82 4.88 10.32
N TYR A 256 -17.83 4.71 9.44
CA TYR A 256 -17.95 4.99 8.00
C TYR A 256 -18.37 6.44 7.69
N ILE A 257 -17.95 7.39 8.53
CA ILE A 257 -18.20 8.81 8.35
C ILE A 257 -17.01 9.47 7.68
N LYS A 258 -17.23 10.13 6.53
CA LYS A 258 -16.19 10.90 5.85
C LYS A 258 -15.73 12.11 6.66
N PRO A 259 -14.44 12.47 6.60
CA PRO A 259 -13.95 13.71 7.19
C PRO A 259 -14.56 14.94 6.52
N LYS A 260 -14.73 16.00 7.29
CA LYS A 260 -14.98 17.36 6.79
C LYS A 260 -13.76 17.85 6.02
N ARG A 261 -13.97 18.79 5.10
CA ARG A 261 -12.89 19.34 4.27
C ARG A 261 -11.71 19.91 5.06
N SER A 262 -11.96 20.51 6.22
CA SER A 262 -10.91 21.06 7.08
C SER A 262 -10.06 20.02 7.79
N GLU A 263 -10.52 18.77 7.86
CA GLU A 263 -9.86 17.66 8.56
C GLU A 263 -8.84 16.92 7.66
N TYR A 264 -8.72 17.29 6.37
CA TYR A 264 -7.74 16.68 5.49
C TYR A 264 -6.34 17.30 5.64
N HIS A 265 -5.33 16.44 5.65
CA HIS A 265 -3.91 16.72 5.85
C HIS A 265 -3.05 15.87 4.90
N HIS A 266 -1.87 16.36 4.53
CA HIS A 266 -0.91 15.68 3.66
C HIS A 266 0.04 14.78 4.45
N TYR A 267 -0.49 14.06 5.45
CA TYR A 267 0.30 13.22 6.34
C TYR A 267 0.69 11.88 5.72
N PHE A 268 -0.23 11.25 4.98
CA PHE A 268 -0.06 9.98 4.26
C PHE A 268 0.54 8.85 5.11
N ASN A 269 0.11 8.79 6.37
CA ASN A 269 0.75 7.94 7.36
C ASN A 269 0.26 6.48 7.24
N GLY A 270 1.20 5.54 7.33
CA GLY A 270 0.98 4.10 7.26
C GLY A 270 1.86 3.38 8.28
N ALA A 271 2.36 2.19 7.97
CA ALA A 271 3.13 1.36 8.91
C ALA A 271 4.67 1.58 8.88
N ASN A 272 5.19 2.55 8.13
CA ASN A 272 6.64 2.74 7.89
C ASN A 272 7.38 3.52 9.00
N PHE A 273 7.18 3.15 10.27
CA PHE A 273 7.88 3.78 11.40
C PHE A 273 9.41 3.64 11.36
N LEU A 274 9.98 2.57 10.78
CA LEU A 274 11.44 2.47 10.60
C LEU A 274 11.99 3.64 9.75
N MET A 275 11.28 4.03 8.68
CA MET A 275 11.71 5.14 7.83
C MET A 275 11.55 6.50 8.49
N TYR A 276 10.55 6.67 9.35
CA TYR A 276 10.46 7.89 10.17
C TYR A 276 11.58 7.96 11.21
N PHE A 277 11.98 6.82 11.79
CA PHE A 277 13.14 6.74 12.67
C PHE A 277 14.43 7.11 11.93
N LEU A 278 14.70 6.52 10.76
CA LEU A 278 15.87 6.87 9.95
C LEU A 278 15.84 8.33 9.48
N GLY A 279 14.69 8.82 9.00
CA GLY A 279 14.50 10.20 8.57
C GLY A 279 14.85 11.20 9.68
N LYS A 280 14.44 10.90 10.93
CA LYS A 280 14.83 11.70 12.11
C LYS A 280 16.34 11.75 12.31
N LEU A 281 17.03 10.61 12.28
CA LEU A 281 18.50 10.57 12.43
C LEU A 281 19.21 11.41 11.37
N ARG A 282 18.74 11.33 10.12
CA ARG A 282 19.28 12.16 9.04
C ARG A 282 19.03 13.65 9.29
N ALA A 283 17.81 14.03 9.65
CA ALA A 283 17.47 15.43 9.92
C ALA A 283 18.29 16.00 11.09
N GLU A 284 18.48 15.24 12.17
CA GLU A 284 19.32 15.62 13.31
C GLU A 284 20.78 15.82 12.88
N LYS A 285 21.32 14.91 12.06
CA LYS A 285 22.67 15.03 11.51
C LYS A 285 22.85 16.26 10.63
N GLU A 286 21.84 16.57 9.82
CA GLU A 286 21.82 17.76 8.94
C GLU A 286 21.56 19.07 9.72
N GLY A 287 21.22 18.99 11.01
CA GLY A 287 20.90 20.13 11.87
C GLY A 287 19.50 20.71 11.66
N ASP A 288 18.60 20.00 10.95
CA ASP A 288 17.21 20.41 10.75
C ASP A 288 16.32 19.85 11.88
N THR A 289 16.33 20.55 13.01
CA THR A 289 15.56 20.15 14.21
C THR A 289 14.05 20.10 13.95
N LYS A 290 13.53 21.00 13.12
CA LYS A 290 12.11 21.05 12.76
C LYS A 290 11.70 19.79 11.98
N LEU A 291 12.51 19.37 11.01
CA LEU A 291 12.27 18.15 10.26
C LEU A 291 12.41 16.89 11.14
N ALA A 292 13.37 16.88 12.06
CA ALA A 292 13.51 15.79 13.03
C ALA A 292 12.26 15.62 13.92
N GLU A 293 11.73 16.72 14.46
CA GLU A 293 10.47 16.73 15.21
C GLU A 293 9.28 16.26 14.36
N ASN A 294 9.21 16.69 13.10
CA ASN A 294 8.18 16.26 12.17
C ASN A 294 8.23 14.73 11.96
N PHE A 295 9.41 14.16 11.68
CA PHE A 295 9.58 12.71 11.57
C PHE A 295 9.20 11.96 12.85
N GLN A 296 9.55 12.50 14.03
CA GLN A 296 9.13 11.93 15.31
C GLN A 296 7.60 11.89 15.44
N GLN A 297 6.90 12.96 15.06
CA GLN A 297 5.43 12.97 15.07
C GLN A 297 4.85 11.92 14.09
N LYS A 298 5.44 11.76 12.90
CA LYS A 298 5.00 10.72 11.95
C LYS A 298 5.26 9.31 12.45
N TYR A 299 6.36 9.09 13.16
CA TYR A 299 6.66 7.83 13.83
C TYR A 299 5.53 7.49 14.82
N GLU A 300 5.17 8.43 15.69
CA GLU A 300 4.12 8.23 16.69
C GLU A 300 2.76 7.97 16.05
N MET A 301 2.40 8.71 15.00
CA MET A 301 1.19 8.47 14.23
C MET A 301 1.16 7.04 13.63
N ALA A 302 2.29 6.55 13.12
CA ALA A 302 2.37 5.22 12.53
C ALA A 302 2.18 4.12 13.57
N VAL A 303 2.80 4.28 14.74
CA VAL A 303 2.63 3.38 15.89
C VAL A 303 1.17 3.38 16.37
N GLN A 304 0.57 4.56 16.56
CA GLN A 304 -0.83 4.67 16.99
C GLN A 304 -1.81 4.05 16.00
N ARG A 305 -1.55 4.18 14.69
CA ARG A 305 -2.37 3.56 13.64
C ARG A 305 -2.25 2.03 13.67
N LEU A 306 -1.04 1.50 13.81
CA LEU A 306 -0.82 0.06 13.99
C LEU A 306 -1.53 -0.46 15.24
N GLN A 307 -1.46 0.29 16.34
CA GLN A 307 -2.13 -0.08 17.59
C GLN A 307 -3.65 -0.05 17.52
N ALA A 308 -4.21 0.82 16.67
CA ALA A 308 -5.65 0.89 16.45
C ALA A 308 -6.15 -0.07 15.36
N ALA A 309 -5.27 -0.71 14.59
CA ALA A 309 -5.62 -1.51 13.42
C ALA A 309 -6.18 -2.90 13.77
N ALA A 310 -5.75 -3.50 14.87
CA ALA A 310 -6.06 -4.87 15.24
C ALA A 310 -6.56 -5.03 16.68
N GLU A 311 -7.29 -6.11 16.92
CA GLU A 311 -7.76 -6.54 18.25
C GLU A 311 -7.52 -8.04 18.40
N ILE A 312 -7.24 -8.51 19.62
CA ILE A 312 -7.11 -9.93 19.95
C ILE A 312 -8.30 -10.36 20.81
N GLU A 313 -8.85 -11.53 20.51
CA GLU A 313 -9.80 -12.26 21.35
C GLU A 313 -9.18 -13.62 21.73
N ILE A 314 -9.32 -14.03 22.99
CA ILE A 314 -8.75 -15.30 23.49
C ILE A 314 -9.86 -16.12 24.12
N ASP A 315 -10.10 -17.32 23.58
CA ASP A 315 -11.20 -18.19 23.99
C ASP A 315 -10.70 -19.57 24.44
N PRO A 316 -11.22 -20.10 25.55
CA PRO A 316 -10.93 -21.46 25.97
C PRO A 316 -11.82 -22.43 25.19
N ILE A 317 -11.30 -23.61 24.91
CA ILE A 317 -12.07 -24.72 24.34
C ILE A 317 -11.91 -25.92 25.28
N TYR A 318 -13.01 -26.24 25.97
CA TYR A 318 -13.13 -27.39 26.86
C TYR A 318 -13.76 -28.58 26.12
N ASN A 319 -13.33 -29.79 26.47
CA ASN A 319 -13.89 -31.03 25.95
C ASN A 319 -15.23 -31.37 26.64
N GLU A 320 -15.87 -32.48 26.27
CA GLU A 320 -17.15 -32.93 26.85
C GLU A 320 -17.05 -33.24 28.36
N GLU A 321 -15.86 -33.56 28.86
CA GLU A 321 -15.59 -33.80 30.28
C GLU A 321 -15.34 -32.49 31.06
N GLY A 322 -15.38 -31.33 30.38
CA GLY A 322 -15.11 -30.02 30.96
C GLY A 322 -13.62 -29.69 31.11
N ASN A 323 -12.71 -30.47 30.51
CA ASN A 323 -11.27 -30.25 30.56
C ASN A 323 -10.80 -29.33 29.43
N LEU A 324 -10.02 -28.30 29.75
CA LEU A 324 -9.42 -27.39 28.78
C LEU A 324 -8.39 -28.15 27.93
N TYR A 325 -8.59 -28.23 26.62
CA TYR A 325 -7.65 -28.94 25.73
C TYR A 325 -7.09 -28.05 24.61
N LYS A 326 -7.78 -26.96 24.28
CA LYS A 326 -7.34 -25.99 23.26
C LYS A 326 -7.62 -24.56 23.71
N ILE A 327 -6.80 -23.64 23.24
CA ILE A 327 -6.99 -22.20 23.39
C ILE A 327 -6.98 -21.58 22.01
N ARG A 328 -8.05 -20.87 21.65
CA ARG A 328 -8.13 -20.12 20.41
C ARG A 328 -7.66 -18.69 20.69
N VAL A 329 -6.73 -18.21 19.88
CA VAL A 329 -6.37 -16.81 19.77
C VAL A 329 -6.85 -16.31 18.42
N ARG A 330 -7.81 -15.40 18.44
CA ARG A 330 -8.39 -14.77 17.26
C ARG A 330 -7.81 -13.38 17.09
N VAL A 331 -7.29 -13.09 15.90
CA VAL A 331 -6.79 -11.76 15.54
C VAL A 331 -7.76 -11.11 14.56
N HIS A 332 -8.28 -9.94 14.92
CA HIS A 332 -9.21 -9.15 14.10
C HIS A 332 -8.47 -8.06 13.33
N ASN A 333 -8.89 -7.83 12.08
CA ASN A 333 -8.64 -6.57 11.39
C ASN A 333 -9.77 -5.60 11.75
N ARG A 334 -9.50 -4.68 12.68
CA ARG A 334 -10.52 -3.79 13.23
C ARG A 334 -10.76 -2.56 12.36
N ARG A 335 -9.69 -1.92 11.87
CA ARG A 335 -9.77 -0.58 11.25
C ARG A 335 -9.08 -0.45 9.89
N ALA A 336 -8.41 -1.48 9.39
CA ALA A 336 -7.81 -1.41 8.06
C ALA A 336 -8.86 -1.68 6.97
N GLY A 337 -8.98 -0.74 6.03
CA GLY A 337 -9.90 -0.84 4.89
C GLY A 337 -9.45 -1.80 3.80
N HIS A 338 -8.23 -2.32 3.91
CA HIS A 338 -7.60 -3.33 3.07
C HIS A 338 -7.19 -4.52 3.96
N ASN A 339 -6.53 -5.54 3.40
CA ASN A 339 -6.07 -6.66 4.22
C ASN A 339 -5.03 -6.20 5.26
N LEU A 340 -4.92 -6.94 6.36
CA LEU A 340 -3.96 -6.69 7.43
C LEU A 340 -2.98 -7.87 7.54
N PRO A 341 -1.68 -7.68 7.30
CA PRO A 341 -1.08 -6.52 6.62
C PRO A 341 -1.43 -6.48 5.12
N THR A 342 -1.14 -5.35 4.45
CA THR A 342 -1.26 -5.17 2.98
C THR A 342 0.10 -4.81 2.34
N SER A 343 0.13 -4.55 1.02
CA SER A 343 1.32 -4.20 0.21
C SER A 343 2.30 -5.37 0.10
N LEU A 344 3.61 -5.17 0.23
CA LEU A 344 4.64 -6.19 0.07
C LEU A 344 4.69 -7.14 1.28
N THR A 345 3.62 -7.92 1.43
CA THR A 345 3.36 -8.75 2.62
C THR A 345 4.33 -9.91 2.78
N ALA A 346 5.03 -10.33 1.73
CA ALA A 346 6.10 -11.33 1.82
C ALA A 346 7.34 -10.82 2.58
N VAL A 347 7.55 -9.50 2.61
CA VAL A 347 8.66 -8.85 3.33
C VAL A 347 8.24 -8.43 4.74
N ARG A 348 7.02 -7.89 4.88
CA ARG A 348 6.49 -7.43 6.17
C ARG A 348 6.25 -8.60 7.12
N GLU A 349 6.59 -8.41 8.39
CA GLU A 349 6.33 -9.39 9.42
C GLU A 349 5.29 -8.85 10.40
N MET A 350 4.09 -9.40 10.33
CA MET A 350 3.08 -9.30 11.37
C MET A 350 2.92 -10.70 11.97
N TRP A 351 3.12 -10.86 13.28
CA TRP A 351 3.10 -12.20 13.89
C TRP A 351 2.45 -12.19 15.26
N LEU A 352 2.02 -13.39 15.68
CA LEU A 352 1.45 -13.64 16.99
C LEU A 352 2.50 -14.23 17.93
N GLU A 353 2.76 -13.53 19.04
CA GLU A 353 3.54 -14.04 20.17
C GLU A 353 2.58 -14.52 21.25
N VAL A 354 2.73 -15.76 21.73
CA VAL A 354 1.86 -16.36 22.75
C VAL A 354 2.68 -17.03 23.84
N LYS A 355 2.32 -16.77 25.09
CA LYS A 355 2.85 -17.45 26.27
C LYS A 355 1.70 -17.95 27.13
N ILE A 356 1.67 -19.26 27.39
CA ILE A 356 0.69 -19.91 28.28
C ILE A 356 1.44 -20.48 29.48
N THR A 357 1.08 -20.05 30.68
CA THR A 357 1.76 -20.42 31.93
C THR A 357 0.76 -20.98 32.93
N ASP A 358 1.09 -22.09 33.59
CA ASP A 358 0.33 -22.55 34.77
C ASP A 358 0.61 -21.60 35.94
N LYS A 359 -0.40 -20.85 36.37
CA LYS A 359 -0.28 -19.81 37.39
C LYS A 359 0.12 -20.37 38.76
N LYS A 360 -0.25 -21.62 39.06
CA LYS A 360 0.04 -22.25 40.36
C LYS A 360 1.49 -22.68 40.48
N THR A 361 2.07 -23.20 39.40
CA THR A 361 3.44 -23.74 39.40
C THR A 361 4.47 -22.78 38.78
N GLY A 362 4.02 -21.77 38.03
CA GLY A 362 4.87 -20.91 37.21
C GLY A 362 5.41 -21.60 35.96
N LYS A 363 4.99 -22.84 35.66
CA LYS A 363 5.50 -23.60 34.53
C LYS A 363 4.95 -23.05 33.21
N VAL A 364 5.84 -22.70 32.29
CA VAL A 364 5.47 -22.36 30.90
C VAL A 364 5.07 -23.64 30.17
N LEU A 365 3.84 -23.67 29.66
CA LEU A 365 3.29 -24.79 28.90
C LEU A 365 3.48 -24.59 27.39
N ILE A 366 3.27 -23.36 26.91
CA ILE A 366 3.46 -22.96 25.51
C ILE A 366 4.19 -21.62 25.49
N GLN A 367 5.17 -21.51 24.60
CA GLN A 367 5.82 -20.26 24.24
C GLN A 367 6.07 -20.26 22.74
N SER A 368 5.50 -19.30 22.03
CA SER A 368 5.56 -19.20 20.57
C SER A 368 5.71 -17.76 20.12
N GLY A 369 6.39 -17.55 18.99
CA GLY A 369 6.46 -16.24 18.33
C GLY A 369 7.37 -15.20 19.00
N TYR A 370 8.39 -15.64 19.74
CA TYR A 370 9.35 -14.72 20.37
C TYR A 370 10.50 -14.40 19.42
N VAL A 371 11.16 -13.26 19.68
CA VAL A 371 12.36 -12.84 18.96
C VAL A 371 13.59 -13.32 19.73
N ASP A 372 14.51 -13.99 19.04
CA ASP A 372 15.76 -14.47 19.64
C ASP A 372 16.82 -13.34 19.77
N GLU A 373 17.99 -13.68 20.34
CA GLU A 373 19.08 -12.72 20.53
C GLU A 373 19.67 -12.16 19.22
N LYS A 374 19.39 -12.81 18.08
CA LYS A 374 19.82 -12.37 16.74
C LYS A 374 18.75 -11.52 16.05
N GLY A 375 17.61 -11.29 16.69
CA GLY A 375 16.50 -10.56 16.08
C GLY A 375 15.65 -11.42 15.14
N GLU A 376 15.77 -12.74 15.17
CA GLU A 376 15.00 -13.66 14.32
C GLU A 376 13.78 -14.23 15.05
N LEU A 377 12.72 -14.55 14.30
CA LEU A 377 11.50 -15.12 14.88
C LEU A 377 11.71 -16.61 15.21
N ALA A 378 11.35 -17.02 16.41
CA ALA A 378 11.53 -18.37 16.93
C ALA A 378 10.27 -18.90 17.66
N GLY A 379 10.23 -20.22 17.87
CA GLY A 379 9.16 -20.88 18.62
C GLY A 379 7.89 -21.15 17.81
N ASP A 380 8.02 -21.72 16.60
CA ASP A 380 6.88 -22.08 15.73
C ASP A 380 5.90 -20.91 15.54
N THR A 381 6.41 -19.84 14.95
CA THR A 381 5.75 -18.54 14.88
C THR A 381 4.64 -18.54 13.83
N HIS A 382 3.45 -18.09 14.22
CA HIS A 382 2.41 -17.75 13.25
C HIS A 382 2.61 -16.35 12.70
N ILE A 383 3.05 -16.27 11.44
CA ILE A 383 3.22 -15.02 10.69
C ILE A 383 2.03 -14.83 9.74
N PHE A 384 1.43 -13.65 9.76
CA PHE A 384 0.38 -13.23 8.85
C PHE A 384 1.00 -12.56 7.62
N ASN A 385 1.35 -13.36 6.63
CA ASN A 385 1.96 -12.89 5.40
C ASN A 385 1.40 -13.60 4.16
N THR A 386 1.95 -13.23 3.01
CA THR A 386 1.76 -13.97 1.76
C THR A 386 3.07 -14.67 1.42
N LYS A 387 3.01 -15.94 1.01
CA LYS A 387 4.17 -16.67 0.49
C LYS A 387 4.12 -16.69 -1.04
N GLY A 388 4.85 -15.76 -1.64
CA GLY A 388 5.03 -15.69 -3.08
C GLY A 388 5.94 -16.80 -3.59
N THR A 389 5.72 -17.24 -4.82
CA THR A 389 6.58 -18.22 -5.51
C THR A 389 6.94 -17.78 -6.93
N ASP A 390 8.05 -18.30 -7.44
CA ASP A 390 8.40 -18.20 -8.86
C ASP A 390 7.66 -19.25 -9.72
N GLU A 391 7.98 -19.28 -11.02
CA GLU A 391 7.40 -20.20 -12.01
C GLU A 391 7.76 -21.68 -11.77
N HIS A 392 8.63 -21.97 -10.79
CA HIS A 392 9.00 -23.31 -10.36
C HIS A 392 8.47 -23.65 -8.96
N GLU A 393 7.52 -22.85 -8.44
CA GLU A 393 6.91 -23.02 -7.13
C GLU A 393 7.91 -22.89 -5.96
N ILE A 394 9.06 -22.24 -6.20
CA ILE A 394 10.04 -21.95 -5.15
C ILE A 394 9.64 -20.65 -4.46
N PHE A 395 9.64 -20.64 -3.12
CA PHE A 395 9.32 -19.45 -2.35
C PHE A 395 10.27 -18.28 -2.66
N GLN A 396 9.70 -17.12 -2.93
CA GLN A 396 10.43 -15.89 -3.24
C GLN A 396 9.86 -14.72 -2.43
N ILE A 397 10.77 -13.83 -2.02
CA ILE A 397 10.45 -12.52 -1.45
C ILE A 397 10.83 -11.37 -2.39
N ASP A 398 11.69 -11.64 -3.38
CA ASP A 398 12.15 -10.67 -4.37
C ASP A 398 10.99 -10.40 -5.36
N PRO A 399 10.44 -9.18 -5.47
CA PRO A 399 9.25 -8.87 -6.26
C PRO A 399 9.36 -9.26 -7.73
N TRP A 400 10.54 -9.12 -8.34
CA TRP A 400 10.81 -9.46 -9.74
C TRP A 400 10.91 -10.96 -10.02
N LYS A 401 10.66 -11.82 -9.03
CA LYS A 401 10.53 -13.28 -9.20
C LYS A 401 9.16 -13.81 -8.83
N VAL A 402 8.33 -13.03 -8.12
CA VAL A 402 7.06 -13.52 -7.58
C VAL A 402 5.99 -13.50 -8.68
N VAL A 403 5.53 -14.68 -9.08
CA VAL A 403 4.53 -14.85 -10.15
C VAL A 403 3.25 -15.54 -9.68
N SER A 404 3.24 -16.07 -8.46
CA SER A 404 2.04 -16.62 -7.83
C SER A 404 2.16 -16.59 -6.31
N ASN A 405 1.05 -16.88 -5.60
CA ASN A 405 1.05 -17.03 -4.14
C ASN A 405 0.69 -18.48 -3.79
N ALA A 406 1.56 -19.15 -3.04
CA ALA A 406 1.29 -20.48 -2.50
C ALA A 406 0.41 -20.42 -1.24
N GLU A 407 0.55 -19.37 -0.43
CA GLU A 407 -0.23 -19.16 0.79
C GLU A 407 -0.58 -17.68 0.97
N VAL A 408 -1.81 -17.41 1.43
CA VAL A 408 -2.30 -16.06 1.77
C VAL A 408 -2.85 -16.06 3.19
N GLY A 409 -2.02 -15.66 4.14
CA GLY A 409 -2.30 -15.58 5.58
C GLY A 409 -2.86 -14.25 6.06
N LEU A 410 -3.26 -13.37 5.14
CA LEU A 410 -3.72 -12.01 5.48
C LEU A 410 -5.12 -12.00 6.12
N ILE A 411 -5.42 -10.94 6.87
CA ILE A 411 -6.71 -10.76 7.55
C ILE A 411 -7.57 -9.73 6.78
N PRO A 412 -8.71 -10.13 6.17
CA PRO A 412 -9.52 -9.22 5.37
C PRO A 412 -10.16 -8.08 6.20
N PRO A 413 -10.56 -6.96 5.58
CA PRO A 413 -11.23 -5.85 6.27
C PRO A 413 -12.43 -6.31 7.10
N LYS A 414 -12.48 -5.91 8.38
CA LYS A 414 -13.47 -6.36 9.38
C LYS A 414 -13.54 -7.89 9.58
N GLY A 415 -12.58 -8.64 9.05
CA GLY A 415 -12.44 -10.07 9.23
C GLY A 415 -11.52 -10.43 10.40
N TYR A 416 -11.24 -11.74 10.52
CA TYR A 416 -10.38 -12.28 11.54
C TYR A 416 -9.66 -13.54 11.07
N ARG A 417 -8.66 -13.99 11.84
CA ARG A 417 -7.98 -15.28 11.71
C ARG A 417 -7.86 -15.94 13.08
N ASP A 418 -8.13 -17.24 13.12
CA ASP A 418 -8.07 -18.05 14.33
C ASP A 418 -6.82 -18.91 14.35
N ILE A 419 -6.05 -18.81 15.42
CA ILE A 419 -4.88 -19.63 15.69
C ILE A 419 -5.20 -20.46 16.94
N VAL A 420 -4.99 -21.77 16.88
CA VAL A 420 -5.42 -22.68 17.95
C VAL A 420 -4.21 -23.39 18.55
N TYR A 421 -3.98 -23.15 19.83
CA TYR A 421 -2.94 -23.79 20.61
C TYR A 421 -3.51 -25.00 21.36
N THR A 422 -2.96 -26.19 21.11
CA THR A 422 -3.39 -27.42 21.79
C THR A 422 -2.51 -27.71 22.98
N ILE A 423 -3.12 -27.92 24.15
CA ILE A 423 -2.41 -28.28 25.38
C ILE A 423 -2.62 -29.78 25.58
N LEU A 424 -1.61 -30.59 25.23
CA LEU A 424 -1.73 -32.05 25.27
C LEU A 424 -1.92 -32.60 26.69
N TYR A 425 -1.36 -31.93 27.69
CA TYR A 425 -1.41 -32.33 29.10
C TYR A 425 -1.73 -31.10 29.97
N PRO A 426 -2.99 -30.62 29.95
CA PRO A 426 -3.39 -29.50 30.79
C PRO A 426 -3.24 -29.90 32.26
N PRO A 427 -2.80 -28.99 33.15
CA PRO A 427 -2.84 -29.24 34.58
C PRO A 427 -4.27 -29.57 35.02
N GLY A 428 -4.42 -30.45 36.02
CA GLY A 428 -5.74 -30.92 36.47
C GLY A 428 -6.54 -29.86 37.24
N GLU A 429 -7.56 -30.31 37.98
CA GLU A 429 -8.45 -29.46 38.77
C GLU A 429 -7.69 -28.55 39.76
N GLY A 430 -8.18 -27.32 39.92
CA GLY A 430 -7.58 -26.31 40.81
C GLY A 430 -6.33 -25.63 40.24
N HIS A 431 -6.11 -25.72 38.92
CA HIS A 431 -5.13 -24.93 38.19
C HIS A 431 -5.80 -23.88 37.30
N GLU A 432 -5.06 -22.81 37.05
CA GLU A 432 -5.42 -21.71 36.16
C GLU A 432 -4.27 -21.50 35.18
N LEU A 433 -4.61 -21.26 33.91
CA LEU A 433 -3.65 -20.88 32.88
C LEU A 433 -3.71 -19.38 32.65
N ASP A 434 -2.57 -18.72 32.77
CA ASP A 434 -2.35 -17.35 32.32
C ASP A 434 -1.98 -17.40 30.84
N VAL A 435 -2.80 -16.77 29.99
CA VAL A 435 -2.65 -16.76 28.53
C VAL A 435 -2.40 -15.34 28.08
N HIS A 436 -1.17 -15.10 27.69
CA HIS A 436 -0.74 -13.82 27.20
C HIS A 436 -0.46 -13.91 25.69
N ALA A 437 -1.17 -13.11 24.89
CA ALA A 437 -0.99 -13.01 23.45
C ALA A 437 -0.70 -11.55 23.03
N LYS A 438 0.28 -11.38 22.13
CA LYS A 438 0.64 -10.10 21.51
C LYS A 438 0.64 -10.24 20.00
N LEU A 439 0.01 -9.29 19.31
CA LEU A 439 0.20 -9.10 17.87
C LEU A 439 1.30 -8.07 17.68
N ARG A 440 2.34 -8.44 16.95
CA ARG A 440 3.56 -7.64 16.78
C ARG A 440 3.81 -7.40 15.30
N PHE A 441 4.44 -6.27 14.98
CA PHE A 441 4.75 -5.89 13.60
C PHE A 441 6.13 -5.27 13.45
N ARG A 442 6.81 -5.61 12.35
CA ARG A 442 7.97 -4.89 11.82
C ARG A 442 7.97 -4.87 10.28
N GLN A 443 8.62 -3.87 9.69
CA GLN A 443 8.58 -3.63 8.23
C GLN A 443 9.24 -4.74 7.42
N ALA A 444 10.29 -5.36 7.97
CA ALA A 444 11.03 -6.46 7.37
C ALA A 444 11.71 -7.27 8.47
N SER A 445 12.10 -8.51 8.18
CA SER A 445 12.98 -9.26 9.07
C SER A 445 14.35 -8.58 9.20
N GLN A 446 15.07 -8.84 10.28
CA GLN A 446 16.42 -8.29 10.50
C GLN A 446 17.35 -8.65 9.33
N LYS A 447 17.38 -9.93 8.95
CA LYS A 447 18.14 -10.42 7.79
C LYS A 447 17.78 -9.74 6.47
N VAL A 448 16.50 -9.46 6.22
CA VAL A 448 16.08 -8.78 4.98
C VAL A 448 16.53 -7.32 5.01
N ALA A 449 16.32 -6.62 6.12
CA ALA A 449 16.81 -5.25 6.28
C ALA A 449 18.34 -5.17 6.07
N GLU A 450 19.10 -6.10 6.65
CA GLU A 450 20.55 -6.17 6.46
C GLU A 450 20.96 -6.41 5.01
N LYS A 451 20.29 -7.34 4.31
CA LYS A 451 20.54 -7.61 2.88
C LYS A 451 20.33 -6.33 2.05
N LEU A 452 19.27 -5.57 2.31
CA LEU A 452 18.94 -4.37 1.55
C LEU A 452 19.89 -3.20 1.86
N LEU A 453 20.16 -2.98 3.14
CA LEU A 453 21.03 -1.90 3.61
C LEU A 453 22.51 -2.12 3.27
N THR A 454 22.92 -3.37 3.00
CA THR A 454 24.26 -3.68 2.44
C THR A 454 24.30 -3.70 0.91
N SER A 455 23.14 -3.67 0.25
CA SER A 455 23.01 -3.73 -1.20
C SER A 455 22.66 -2.38 -1.82
N LEU A 456 23.12 -1.28 -1.23
CA LEU A 456 22.80 0.07 -1.70
C LEU A 456 23.45 0.38 -3.07
N PRO A 457 22.82 1.24 -3.89
CA PRO A 457 23.40 1.70 -5.14
C PRO A 457 24.58 2.65 -4.87
N LYS A 458 25.42 2.84 -5.88
CA LYS A 458 26.54 3.79 -5.81
C LYS A 458 26.03 5.19 -5.49
N GLY A 459 26.72 5.90 -4.59
CA GLY A 459 26.36 7.26 -4.15
C GLY A 459 25.49 7.31 -2.90
N VAL A 460 24.96 6.16 -2.44
CA VAL A 460 24.21 6.06 -1.19
C VAL A 460 25.09 5.42 -0.12
N ASP A 461 25.29 6.12 0.99
CA ASP A 461 26.12 5.67 2.10
C ASP A 461 25.40 5.97 3.42
N LEU A 462 25.17 4.93 4.23
CA LEU A 462 24.38 5.04 5.46
C LEU A 462 25.05 5.91 6.51
N ASN A 463 26.37 5.90 6.60
CA ASN A 463 27.08 6.78 7.52
C ASN A 463 26.94 8.23 7.04
N LYS A 464 27.20 8.52 5.78
CA LYS A 464 27.06 9.85 5.16
C LYS A 464 25.66 10.40 5.31
N TRP A 465 24.62 9.59 5.06
CA TRP A 465 23.22 10.04 5.06
C TRP A 465 22.60 10.05 6.47
N TYR A 466 22.83 9.02 7.28
CA TYR A 466 22.12 8.80 8.54
C TYR A 466 23.01 8.80 9.78
N GLY A 467 24.34 8.82 9.61
CA GLY A 467 25.28 8.68 10.72
C GLY A 467 25.40 7.25 11.26
N LEU A 468 24.89 6.26 10.51
CA LEU A 468 24.89 4.87 10.93
C LEU A 468 26.23 4.20 10.58
N THR A 469 26.93 3.70 11.60
CA THR A 469 28.15 2.88 11.44
C THR A 469 27.86 1.39 11.35
N GLU A 470 26.67 0.97 11.80
CA GLU A 470 26.16 -0.38 11.73
C GLU A 470 24.65 -0.35 11.44
N ILE A 471 24.11 -1.48 10.99
CA ILE A 471 22.68 -1.62 10.72
C ILE A 471 21.96 -1.77 12.06
N PRO A 472 21.05 -0.84 12.42
CA PRO A 472 20.34 -0.94 13.69
C PRO A 472 19.38 -2.13 13.68
N ALA A 473 19.03 -2.61 14.87
CA ALA A 473 17.95 -3.57 15.02
C ALA A 473 16.64 -2.99 14.43
N VAL A 474 15.94 -3.78 13.62
CA VAL A 474 14.66 -3.37 13.04
C VAL A 474 13.65 -3.19 14.19
N PRO A 475 13.04 -2.00 14.34
CA PRO A 475 12.13 -1.74 15.43
C PRO A 475 10.88 -2.61 15.33
N ILE A 476 10.34 -2.99 16.49
CA ILE A 476 9.13 -3.81 16.62
C ILE A 476 8.07 -2.98 17.33
N VAL A 477 6.85 -3.01 16.78
CA VAL A 477 5.68 -2.41 17.41
C VAL A 477 4.77 -3.52 17.90
N ASP A 478 4.45 -3.49 19.19
CA ASP A 478 3.34 -4.25 19.75
C ASP A 478 2.05 -3.54 19.32
N MET A 479 1.31 -4.15 18.40
CA MET A 479 0.06 -3.61 17.86
C MET A 479 -1.04 -3.73 18.91
N THR A 480 -1.22 -4.90 19.48
CA THR A 480 -2.20 -5.13 20.53
C THR A 480 -1.78 -6.30 21.39
N GLU A 481 -2.22 -6.30 22.63
CA GLU A 481 -1.87 -7.26 23.66
C GLU A 481 -3.12 -7.61 24.45
N THR A 482 -3.29 -8.88 24.78
CA THR A 482 -4.39 -9.35 25.62
C THR A 482 -3.85 -10.41 26.57
N ASN A 483 -4.17 -10.25 27.85
CA ASN A 483 -3.93 -11.25 28.87
C ASN A 483 -5.26 -11.72 29.44
N THR A 484 -5.41 -13.03 29.61
CA THR A 484 -6.59 -13.63 30.24
C THR A 484 -6.19 -14.83 31.08
N THR A 485 -6.97 -15.09 32.13
CA THR A 485 -6.81 -16.28 32.96
C THR A 485 -7.97 -17.23 32.71
N MET A 486 -7.65 -18.51 32.54
CA MET A 486 -8.62 -19.56 32.23
C MET A 486 -8.48 -20.72 33.19
N MET A 487 -9.60 -21.23 33.71
CA MET A 487 -9.60 -22.45 34.51
C MET A 487 -9.22 -23.64 33.62
N THR A 488 -8.50 -24.61 34.17
CA THR A 488 -8.24 -25.87 33.44
C THR A 488 -9.48 -26.76 33.35
N THR A 489 -10.48 -26.52 34.18
CA THR A 489 -11.80 -27.16 34.15
C THR A 489 -12.92 -26.12 34.02
N GLY A 490 -14.00 -26.41 33.28
CA GLY A 490 -15.07 -25.44 33.05
C GLY A 490 -16.24 -25.96 32.22
N GLU A 491 -17.25 -25.12 32.02
CA GLU A 491 -18.37 -25.45 31.12
C GLU A 491 -17.87 -25.52 29.67
N PRO A 492 -18.23 -26.59 28.92
CA PRO A 492 -17.96 -26.68 27.49
C PRO A 492 -18.43 -25.41 26.77
N SER A 493 -17.62 -24.94 25.80
CA SER A 493 -18.08 -23.89 24.90
C SER A 493 -19.42 -24.32 24.30
N LYS A 494 -20.46 -23.48 24.43
CA LYS A 494 -21.81 -23.76 23.90
C LYS A 494 -21.85 -23.86 22.37
N GLU A 495 -20.72 -23.67 21.69
CA GLU A 495 -20.56 -23.90 20.25
C GLU A 495 -19.48 -24.96 19.93
N PRO A 496 -19.71 -26.24 20.25
CA PRO A 496 -18.72 -27.30 20.09
C PRO A 496 -18.27 -27.56 18.64
N ASN A 497 -18.96 -26.97 17.64
CA ASN A 497 -18.67 -27.14 16.21
C ASN A 497 -18.20 -25.85 15.52
N LEU A 498 -17.73 -24.83 16.26
CA LEU A 498 -17.35 -23.55 15.64
C LEU A 498 -16.18 -23.71 14.67
N ILE A 499 -15.20 -24.57 14.98
CA ILE A 499 -14.08 -24.87 14.06
C ILE A 499 -14.56 -25.63 12.81
N ASP A 500 -15.47 -26.60 12.96
CA ASP A 500 -16.04 -27.36 11.83
C ASP A 500 -17.00 -26.52 10.96
N LYS A 501 -17.64 -25.50 11.54
CA LYS A 501 -18.42 -24.49 10.81
C LYS A 501 -17.53 -23.49 10.06
N LEU A 502 -16.32 -23.22 10.55
CA LEU A 502 -15.35 -22.31 9.92
C LEU A 502 -14.57 -22.97 8.78
N THR A 503 -14.36 -24.29 8.82
CA THR A 503 -13.69 -25.05 7.73
C THR A 503 -14.62 -25.39 6.56
N THR A 504 -15.94 -25.25 6.71
CA THR A 504 -16.93 -25.61 5.68
C THR A 504 -17.55 -24.44 4.91
N GLY A 505 -17.16 -23.20 5.21
CA GLY A 505 -17.74 -21.98 4.61
C GLY A 505 -17.18 -21.55 3.25
N TRP A 506 -16.13 -22.19 2.73
CA TRP A 506 -15.45 -21.80 1.47
C TRP A 506 -15.33 -22.96 0.48
N SER A 507 -16.42 -23.68 0.23
CA SER A 507 -16.47 -24.56 -0.94
C SER A 507 -17.73 -24.27 -1.76
N HIS A 508 -17.54 -23.68 -2.95
CA HIS A 508 -18.55 -23.59 -3.99
C HIS A 508 -18.76 -24.94 -4.69
N VAL A 509 -18.90 -26.02 -3.93
CA VAL A 509 -19.25 -27.33 -4.48
C VAL A 509 -20.63 -27.69 -3.93
N PRO A 510 -21.67 -27.75 -4.78
CA PRO A 510 -22.98 -28.21 -4.33
C PRO A 510 -22.84 -29.65 -3.84
N LYS A 511 -23.24 -29.91 -2.58
CA LYS A 511 -23.37 -31.28 -2.07
C LYS A 511 -24.39 -32.01 -2.94
N SER A 512 -23.97 -33.08 -3.62
CA SER A 512 -24.85 -33.94 -4.39
C SER A 512 -25.93 -34.52 -3.47
N SER A 513 -27.19 -34.31 -3.84
CA SER A 513 -28.33 -34.93 -3.18
C SER A 513 -28.36 -36.43 -3.48
N ALA A 514 -28.10 -37.27 -2.48
CA ALA A 514 -28.49 -38.66 -2.51
C ALA A 514 -29.12 -39.07 -1.17
N ALA A 515 -30.31 -39.66 -1.32
CA ALA A 515 -31.06 -40.49 -0.38
C ALA A 515 -31.83 -39.78 0.76
N LYS A 516 -33.15 -39.67 0.56
CA LYS A 516 -34.12 -40.27 1.48
C LYS A 516 -35.26 -40.95 0.72
N GLU A 517 -35.59 -42.13 1.22
CA GLU A 517 -36.58 -43.09 0.76
C GLU A 517 -38.02 -42.57 0.80
N GLU A 518 -38.88 -43.11 -0.05
CA GLU A 518 -40.29 -43.29 0.25
C GLU A 518 -40.72 -44.74 -0.06
N GLU A 519 -40.93 -45.49 1.01
CA GLU A 519 -41.78 -46.68 1.05
C GLU A 519 -43.20 -46.20 1.41
N LYS A 520 -44.19 -46.40 0.52
CA LYS A 520 -45.52 -46.98 0.82
C LYS A 520 -46.55 -46.74 -0.30
N LYS A 521 -47.08 -47.89 -0.76
CA LYS A 521 -48.28 -48.18 -1.57
C LYS A 521 -48.17 -48.06 -3.08
#